data_AF-A0A0V8LXU0-F1
#
_entry.id   AF-A0A0V8LXU0-F1
#
_cell.length_a   1.000
_cell.length_b   1.000
_cell.length_c   1.000
_cell.angle_alpha   90.00
_cell.angle_beta   90.00
_cell.angle_gamma   90.00
#
_symmetry.space_group_name_H-M   'P 1'
#
loop_
_entity.id
_entity.type
_entity.pdbx_description
1 polymer ?
#
loop_
_entity_poly.entity_id
_entity_poly.type
_entity_poly.pdbx_seq_one_letter_code
_entity_poly.pdbx_strand_id
1 'polypeptide(L)'
;MPKWYGGYVLNGGESSTEEWKIQWGRVGRWFERVNQIRIVSETPGTDLEAGDFDVIIAFFENCYHLRDWLEVSRPDLNKKINDFFASHFEMKGCRDVCHGFKHKKLTRPSLDAYFNIVRVYDYLEEMGSGPHKNPVKYNIAFAEGNDIRKYDLFDFAERCFDLWKGFLSAENLM
;
A
#
# COMPACT_ATOMS: atom_id res chain seq x y z
N MET A 1 -23.21 23.53 -8.73
CA MET A 1 -23.43 22.13 -8.29
C MET A 1 -22.57 21.85 -7.06
N PRO A 2 -23.04 21.05 -6.09
CA PRO A 2 -22.22 20.65 -4.95
C PRO A 2 -20.96 19.93 -5.41
N LYS A 3 -19.82 20.19 -4.75
CA LYS A 3 -18.60 19.42 -4.98
C LYS A 3 -18.75 18.07 -4.27
N TRP A 4 -18.89 17.00 -5.04
CA TRP A 4 -18.97 15.65 -4.51
C TRP A 4 -17.57 15.14 -4.17
N TYR A 5 -17.42 14.55 -2.99
CA TYR A 5 -16.12 14.09 -2.46
C TYR A 5 -16.08 12.56 -2.23
N GLY A 6 -17.09 11.83 -2.71
CA GLY A 6 -17.24 10.38 -2.58
C GLY A 6 -18.55 9.95 -1.89
N GLY A 7 -18.81 8.65 -1.93
CA GLY A 7 -19.96 7.98 -1.28
C GLY A 7 -21.12 7.69 -2.24
N TYR A 8 -21.76 6.52 -2.08
CA TYR A 8 -22.91 6.14 -2.89
C TYR A 8 -24.01 7.21 -2.73
N VAL A 9 -24.39 7.85 -3.83
CA VAL A 9 -25.46 8.85 -3.80
C VAL A 9 -26.70 8.16 -3.28
N LEU A 10 -27.22 8.61 -2.13
CA LEU A 10 -28.35 7.99 -1.41
C LEU A 10 -29.65 7.87 -2.24
N ASN A 11 -29.67 8.32 -3.49
CA ASN A 11 -30.83 8.36 -4.38
C ASN A 11 -30.49 7.97 -5.83
N GLY A 12 -30.03 6.73 -6.05
CA GLY A 12 -30.07 6.10 -7.39
C GLY A 12 -29.34 6.81 -8.53
N GLY A 13 -28.40 7.71 -8.22
CA GLY A 13 -27.52 8.28 -9.23
C GLY A 13 -26.53 7.20 -9.66
N GLU A 14 -26.46 6.92 -10.96
CA GLU A 14 -25.44 6.03 -11.54
C GLU A 14 -24.07 6.40 -10.93
N SER A 15 -23.43 5.42 -10.27
CA SER A 15 -22.02 5.52 -9.91
C SER A 15 -21.27 5.90 -11.17
N SER A 16 -20.62 7.06 -11.16
CA SER A 16 -19.91 7.52 -12.33
C SER A 16 -18.81 6.50 -12.66
N THR A 17 -18.66 6.14 -13.95
CA THR A 17 -17.58 5.27 -14.43
C THR A 17 -16.17 5.81 -14.13
N GLU A 18 -16.09 7.02 -13.57
CA GLU A 18 -14.88 7.75 -13.24
C GLU A 18 -14.64 7.93 -11.73
N GLU A 19 -15.49 7.40 -10.85
CA GLU A 19 -15.33 7.55 -9.39
C GLU A 19 -14.00 7.00 -8.91
N TRP A 20 -13.50 5.93 -9.54
CA TRP A 20 -12.18 5.36 -9.28
C TRP A 20 -11.05 6.40 -9.37
N LYS A 21 -11.18 7.47 -10.16
CA LYS A 21 -10.18 8.56 -10.23
C LYS A 21 -10.02 9.30 -8.90
N ILE A 22 -11.11 9.46 -8.15
CA ILE A 22 -11.06 10.05 -6.80
C ILE A 22 -10.29 9.14 -5.86
N GLN A 23 -10.52 7.82 -5.96
CA GLN A 23 -9.78 6.85 -5.17
C GLN A 23 -8.31 6.81 -5.57
N TRP A 24 -7.97 6.87 -6.85
CA TRP A 24 -6.58 7.00 -7.31
C TRP A 24 -5.91 8.27 -6.74
N GLY A 25 -6.62 9.39 -6.76
CA GLY A 25 -6.14 10.61 -6.11
C GLY A 25 -5.95 10.46 -4.59
N ARG A 26 -6.75 9.62 -3.91
CA ARG A 26 -6.54 9.29 -2.48
C ARG A 26 -5.28 8.45 -2.30
N VAL A 27 -5.06 7.43 -3.13
CA VAL A 27 -3.83 6.62 -3.10
C VAL A 27 -2.60 7.52 -3.23
N GLY A 28 -2.57 8.41 -4.21
CA GLY A 28 -1.46 9.34 -4.41
C GLY A 28 -1.19 10.25 -3.20
N ARG A 29 -2.23 10.81 -2.58
CA ARG A 29 -2.05 11.64 -1.37
C ARG A 29 -1.54 10.87 -0.16
N TRP A 30 -1.97 9.62 0.01
CA TRP A 30 -1.46 8.77 1.09
C TRP A 30 -0.03 8.32 0.83
N PHE A 31 0.31 7.99 -0.42
CA PHE A 31 1.67 7.68 -0.81
C PHE A 31 2.63 8.85 -0.57
N GLU A 32 2.21 10.07 -0.90
CA GLU A 32 2.98 11.28 -0.61
C GLU A 32 3.27 11.42 0.91
N ARG A 33 2.28 11.15 1.77
CA ARG A 33 2.49 11.17 3.23
C ARG A 33 3.47 10.09 3.69
N VAL A 34 3.42 8.90 3.09
CA VAL A 34 4.39 7.83 3.35
C VAL A 34 5.80 8.28 2.96
N ASN A 35 5.97 8.99 1.85
CA ASN A 35 7.28 9.55 1.45
C ASN A 35 7.78 10.64 2.41
N GLN A 36 6.88 11.48 2.94
CA GLN A 36 7.27 12.45 3.98
C GLN A 36 7.76 11.74 5.25
N ILE A 37 7.10 10.66 5.66
CA ILE A 37 7.54 9.83 6.78
C ILE A 37 8.89 9.18 6.48
N ARG A 38 9.09 8.64 5.26
CA ARG A 38 10.37 8.07 4.81
C ARG A 38 11.52 9.07 5.00
N ILE A 39 11.35 10.29 4.50
CA ILE A 39 12.37 11.36 4.61
C ILE A 39 12.69 11.66 6.08
N VAL A 40 11.67 11.81 6.92
CA VAL A 40 11.86 12.07 8.36
C VAL A 40 12.59 10.90 9.03
N SER A 41 12.23 9.65 8.68
CA SER A 41 12.84 8.43 9.23
C SER A 41 14.32 8.26 8.86
N GLU A 42 14.82 8.91 7.82
CA GLU A 42 16.25 8.88 7.47
C GLU A 42 17.09 9.74 8.41
N THR A 43 16.47 10.60 9.21
CA THR A 43 17.14 11.43 10.22
C THR A 43 17.73 10.56 11.32
N PRO A 44 19.05 10.67 11.62
CA PRO A 44 19.68 9.89 12.68
C PRO A 44 19.00 10.06 14.04
N GLY A 45 18.70 8.95 14.72
CA GLY A 45 18.06 8.95 16.03
C GLY A 45 16.54 9.11 16.02
N THR A 46 15.91 9.13 14.84
CA THR A 46 14.46 9.15 14.70
C THR A 46 13.91 7.72 14.60
N ASP A 47 12.90 7.39 15.41
CA ASP A 47 12.11 6.17 15.27
C ASP A 47 10.71 6.55 14.74
N LEU A 48 10.08 5.64 14.01
CA LEU A 48 8.66 5.77 13.66
C LEU A 48 7.78 5.60 14.89
N GLU A 49 6.77 6.46 15.00
CA GLU A 49 5.76 6.42 16.05
C GLU A 49 4.48 5.72 15.58
N ALA A 50 3.57 5.43 16.50
CA ALA A 50 2.30 4.77 16.18
C ALA A 50 1.51 5.50 15.08
N GLY A 51 1.50 6.83 15.10
CA GLY A 51 0.82 7.64 14.07
C GLY A 51 1.43 7.49 12.68
N ASP A 52 2.74 7.24 12.57
CA ASP A 52 3.39 6.99 11.29
C ASP A 52 2.94 5.65 10.70
N PHE A 53 2.82 4.62 11.55
CA PHE A 53 2.28 3.33 11.15
C PHE A 53 0.83 3.44 10.69
N ASP A 54 -0.01 4.24 11.37
CA ASP A 54 -1.39 4.46 10.94
C ASP A 54 -1.46 5.08 9.54
N VAL A 55 -0.56 6.02 9.21
CA VAL A 55 -0.47 6.61 7.86
C VAL A 55 -0.05 5.57 6.82
N ILE A 56 0.95 4.74 7.14
CA ILE A 56 1.44 3.68 6.25
C ILE A 56 0.34 2.62 6.01
N ILE A 57 -0.37 2.22 7.05
CA ILE A 57 -1.50 1.27 6.94
C ILE A 57 -2.62 1.90 6.10
N ALA A 58 -2.97 3.17 6.35
CA ALA A 58 -3.97 3.88 5.56
C ALA A 58 -3.59 3.95 4.07
N PHE A 59 -2.31 4.07 3.73
CA PHE A 59 -1.86 3.91 2.35
C PHE A 59 -2.19 2.52 1.79
N PHE A 60 -1.80 1.43 2.46
CA PHE A 60 -2.07 0.07 1.98
C PHE A 60 -3.57 -0.22 1.84
N GLU A 61 -4.40 0.28 2.76
CA GLU A 61 -5.85 0.19 2.64
C GLU A 61 -6.37 0.93 1.41
N ASN A 62 -5.94 2.18 1.18
CA ASN A 62 -6.39 2.95 0.02
C ASN A 62 -5.89 2.34 -1.30
N CYS A 63 -4.64 1.84 -1.31
CA CYS A 63 -4.00 1.14 -2.41
C CYS A 63 -4.78 -0.13 -2.78
N TYR A 64 -5.18 -0.93 -1.79
CA TYR A 64 -6.02 -2.10 -2.01
C TYR A 64 -7.44 -1.73 -2.47
N HIS A 65 -8.10 -0.78 -1.80
CA HIS A 65 -9.47 -0.39 -2.13
C HIS A 65 -9.63 0.22 -3.53
N LEU A 66 -8.56 0.71 -4.16
CA LEU A 66 -8.61 1.11 -5.58
C LEU A 66 -9.09 -0.02 -6.49
N ARG A 67 -8.74 -1.27 -6.15
CA ARG A 67 -9.24 -2.47 -6.80
C ARG A 67 -10.77 -2.50 -6.81
N ASP A 68 -11.38 -2.38 -5.64
CA ASP A 68 -12.84 -2.48 -5.47
C ASP A 68 -13.56 -1.38 -6.26
N TRP A 69 -12.98 -0.17 -6.30
CA TRP A 69 -13.54 0.94 -7.07
C TRP A 69 -13.44 0.69 -8.57
N LEU A 70 -12.30 0.20 -9.06
CA LEU A 70 -12.15 -0.16 -10.47
C LEU A 70 -13.05 -1.33 -10.86
N GLU A 71 -13.25 -2.32 -10.00
CA GLU A 71 -14.12 -3.47 -10.31
C GLU A 71 -15.59 -3.07 -10.52
N VAL A 72 -16.04 -2.04 -9.81
CA VAL A 72 -17.39 -1.47 -9.95
C VAL A 72 -17.46 -0.48 -11.12
N SER A 73 -16.50 0.44 -11.23
CA SER A 73 -16.51 1.49 -12.27
C SER A 73 -16.14 0.97 -13.66
N ARG A 74 -15.34 -0.10 -13.75
CA ARG A 74 -14.83 -0.69 -15.00
C ARG A 74 -14.91 -2.23 -14.97
N PRO A 75 -16.14 -2.80 -15.03
CA PRO A 75 -16.33 -4.24 -14.99
C PRO A 75 -15.62 -5.00 -16.12
N ASP A 76 -15.36 -4.32 -17.25
CA ASP A 76 -14.61 -4.84 -18.39
C ASP A 76 -13.14 -5.18 -18.04
N LEU A 77 -12.60 -4.57 -16.98
CA LEU A 77 -11.22 -4.80 -16.51
C LEU A 77 -11.12 -5.86 -15.42
N ASN A 78 -12.22 -6.41 -14.91
CA ASN A 78 -12.22 -7.30 -13.73
C ASN A 78 -11.27 -8.50 -13.87
N LYS A 79 -11.23 -9.12 -15.04
CA LYS A 79 -10.30 -10.24 -15.28
C LYS A 79 -8.84 -9.76 -15.18
N LYS A 80 -8.51 -8.62 -15.79
CA LYS A 80 -7.16 -8.05 -15.78
C LYS A 80 -6.73 -7.62 -14.38
N ILE A 81 -7.65 -7.03 -13.61
CA ILE A 81 -7.41 -6.64 -12.21
C ILE A 81 -7.11 -7.88 -11.35
N ASN A 82 -7.91 -8.95 -11.49
CA ASN A 82 -7.66 -10.19 -10.78
C ASN A 82 -6.34 -10.84 -11.18
N ASP A 83 -6.03 -10.88 -12.48
CA ASP A 83 -4.75 -11.39 -13.00
C ASP A 83 -3.57 -10.55 -12.46
N PHE A 84 -3.70 -9.22 -12.42
CA PHE A 84 -2.73 -8.28 -11.86
C PHE A 84 -2.44 -8.54 -10.39
N PHE A 85 -3.48 -8.76 -9.56
CA PHE A 85 -3.30 -9.13 -8.17
C PHE A 85 -2.72 -10.54 -8.02
N ALA A 86 -3.04 -11.49 -8.90
CA ALA A 86 -2.51 -12.84 -8.81
C ALA A 86 -1.01 -12.91 -9.20
N SER A 87 -0.59 -12.12 -10.18
CA SER A 87 0.75 -12.16 -10.76
C SER A 87 1.81 -11.38 -9.99
N HIS A 88 1.42 -10.38 -9.20
CA HIS A 88 2.37 -9.53 -8.46
C HIS A 88 2.39 -9.86 -6.97
N PHE A 89 3.58 -10.12 -6.43
CA PHE A 89 3.74 -10.40 -5.01
C PHE A 89 3.28 -9.21 -4.17
N GLU A 90 3.67 -8.00 -4.57
CA GLU A 90 3.40 -6.75 -3.88
C GLU A 90 1.89 -6.50 -3.75
N MET A 91 1.11 -6.79 -4.80
CA MET A 91 -0.35 -6.66 -4.75
C MET A 91 -0.99 -7.67 -3.80
N LYS A 92 -0.49 -8.92 -3.77
CA LYS A 92 -0.95 -9.94 -2.81
C LYS A 92 -0.61 -9.54 -1.38
N GLY A 93 0.60 -9.04 -1.14
CA GLY A 93 1.01 -8.54 0.17
C GLY A 93 0.21 -7.32 0.61
N CYS A 94 -0.03 -6.36 -0.29
CA CYS A 94 -0.88 -5.20 -0.01
C CYS A 94 -2.30 -5.60 0.41
N ARG A 95 -2.88 -6.62 -0.25
CA ARG A 95 -4.17 -7.21 0.14
C ARG A 95 -4.12 -7.80 1.55
N ASP A 96 -3.10 -8.58 1.85
CA ASP A 96 -2.97 -9.23 3.15
C ASP A 96 -2.75 -8.21 4.27
N VAL A 97 -1.95 -7.16 4.01
CA VAL A 97 -1.78 -6.03 4.94
C VAL A 97 -3.13 -5.35 5.21
N CYS A 98 -3.84 -4.92 4.18
CA CYS A 98 -5.15 -4.29 4.33
C CYS A 98 -6.13 -5.19 5.12
N HIS A 99 -6.23 -6.46 4.74
CA HIS A 99 -7.14 -7.38 5.43
C HIS A 99 -6.70 -7.71 6.86
N GLY A 100 -5.40 -7.80 7.13
CA GLY A 100 -4.85 -8.10 8.45
C GLY A 100 -5.09 -6.98 9.47
N PHE A 101 -5.02 -5.71 9.03
CA PHE A 101 -5.34 -4.57 9.89
C PHE A 101 -6.85 -4.31 10.00
N LYS A 102 -7.63 -4.64 8.98
CA LYS A 102 -9.10 -4.56 9.01
C LYS A 102 -9.75 -5.66 9.86
N HIS A 103 -9.24 -6.88 9.78
CA HIS A 103 -9.80 -8.04 10.44
C HIS A 103 -8.92 -8.50 11.60
N LYS A 104 -9.49 -8.64 12.79
CA LYS A 104 -8.81 -9.21 13.98
C LYS A 104 -8.09 -10.55 13.71
N LYS A 105 -8.52 -11.31 12.70
CA LYS A 105 -7.87 -12.52 12.21
C LYS A 105 -8.04 -12.65 10.70
N LEU A 106 -6.93 -12.79 9.98
CA LEU A 106 -6.96 -13.06 8.54
C LEU A 106 -7.22 -14.54 8.29
N THR A 107 -8.39 -14.88 7.72
CA THR A 107 -8.80 -16.28 7.48
C THR A 107 -8.57 -16.76 6.05
N ARG A 108 -8.31 -15.84 5.12
CA ARG A 108 -8.09 -16.12 3.69
C ARG A 108 -6.93 -15.28 3.15
N PRO A 109 -5.69 -15.51 3.64
CA PRO A 109 -4.51 -14.79 3.15
C PRO A 109 -4.20 -15.16 1.69
N SER A 110 -3.53 -14.26 1.00
CA SER A 110 -3.03 -14.44 -0.36
C SER A 110 -1.60 -14.94 -0.37
N LEU A 111 -0.82 -14.53 0.63
CA LEU A 111 0.55 -14.92 0.92
C LEU A 111 0.62 -15.45 2.35
N ASP A 112 0.35 -14.60 3.33
CA ASP A 112 0.61 -14.88 4.74
C ASP A 112 -0.40 -14.18 5.66
N ALA A 113 -1.03 -14.97 6.53
CA ALA A 113 -1.94 -14.46 7.56
C ALA A 113 -1.21 -13.78 8.73
N TYR A 114 0.10 -14.01 8.84
CA TYR A 114 0.94 -13.61 9.97
C TYR A 114 2.10 -12.72 9.51
N PHE A 115 1.91 -11.92 8.45
CA PHE A 115 2.92 -10.95 8.04
C PHE A 115 3.27 -10.03 9.22
N ASN A 116 4.52 -9.57 9.27
CA ASN A 116 4.99 -8.70 10.35
C ASN A 116 5.70 -7.48 9.80
N ILE A 117 5.42 -6.32 10.39
CA ILE A 117 6.27 -5.14 10.25
C ILE A 117 7.28 -5.19 11.39
N VAL A 118 8.57 -5.20 11.05
CA VAL A 118 9.68 -5.40 11.98
C VAL A 118 10.65 -4.25 11.91
N ARG A 119 11.00 -3.69 13.07
CA ARG A 119 12.11 -2.75 13.22
C ARG A 119 13.42 -3.53 13.23
N VAL A 120 14.37 -3.11 12.41
CA VAL A 120 15.70 -3.69 12.29
C VAL A 120 16.72 -2.59 12.56
N TYR A 121 17.81 -2.95 13.24
CA TYR A 121 18.94 -2.06 13.47
C TYR A 121 20.13 -2.56 12.66
N ASP A 122 20.60 -1.75 11.71
CA ASP A 122 21.75 -2.07 10.86
C ASP A 122 23.04 -1.51 11.46
N TYR A 123 23.76 -2.36 12.19
CA TYR A 123 25.06 -2.03 12.78
C TYR A 123 26.14 -1.71 11.74
N LEU A 124 26.06 -2.24 10.52
CA LEU A 124 27.04 -1.98 9.48
C LEU A 124 26.83 -0.59 8.88
N GLU A 125 25.58 -0.14 8.75
CA GLU A 125 25.27 1.22 8.30
C GLU A 125 25.75 2.26 9.31
N GLU A 126 25.62 1.98 10.62
CA GLU A 126 26.18 2.81 11.69
C GLU A 126 27.70 2.93 11.60
N MET A 127 28.40 1.80 11.40
CA MET A 127 29.87 1.81 11.32
C MET A 127 30.42 2.39 10.01
N GLY A 128 29.70 2.22 8.90
CA GLY A 128 30.18 2.56 7.55
C GLY A 128 29.77 3.94 7.03
N SER A 129 28.63 4.48 7.47
CA SER A 129 28.07 5.74 6.95
C SER A 129 28.37 6.95 7.83
N GLY A 130 28.98 6.74 9.01
CA GLY A 130 29.13 7.78 10.03
C GLY A 130 27.77 8.23 10.58
N PRO A 131 27.74 9.30 11.41
CA PRO A 131 26.54 9.74 12.14
C PRO A 131 25.43 10.36 11.27
N HIS A 132 25.50 10.18 9.94
CA HIS A 132 24.67 10.90 8.97
C HIS A 132 23.49 10.09 8.43
N LYS A 133 23.43 8.78 8.69
CA LYS A 133 22.30 7.94 8.30
C LYS A 133 21.69 7.26 9.51
N ASN A 134 20.37 7.17 9.52
CA ASN A 134 19.67 6.40 10.55
C ASN A 134 19.89 4.89 10.33
N PRO A 135 20.51 4.18 11.30
CA PRO A 135 20.68 2.72 11.21
C PRO A 135 19.38 1.95 11.45
N VAL A 136 18.31 2.62 11.92
CA VAL A 136 17.01 2.01 12.10
C VAL A 136 16.29 1.90 10.76
N LYS A 137 15.91 0.67 10.39
CA LYS A 137 15.09 0.36 9.21
C LYS A 137 13.81 -0.35 9.63
N TYR A 138 12.80 -0.23 8.79
CA TYR A 138 11.53 -0.91 8.98
C TYR A 138 11.30 -1.82 7.80
N ASN A 139 11.13 -3.12 8.08
CA ASN A 139 10.89 -4.11 7.06
C ASN A 139 9.48 -4.68 7.22
N ILE A 140 8.87 -5.07 6.10
CA ILE A 140 7.71 -5.95 6.08
C ILE A 140 8.14 -7.36 5.65
N ALA A 141 7.70 -8.35 6.40
CA ALA A 141 8.04 -9.75 6.22
C ALA A 141 6.79 -10.58 5.97
N PHE A 142 6.85 -11.45 4.96
CA PHE A 142 5.81 -12.42 4.63
C PHE A 142 6.42 -13.82 4.62
N ALA A 143 5.75 -14.78 5.24
CA ALA A 143 6.10 -16.19 5.11
C ALA A 143 5.72 -16.71 3.71
N GLU A 144 6.64 -17.39 3.04
CA GLU A 144 6.45 -18.04 1.74
C GLU A 144 6.95 -19.48 1.84
N GLY A 145 6.06 -20.40 2.21
CA GLY A 145 6.42 -21.79 2.50
C GLY A 145 7.32 -21.88 3.73
N ASN A 146 8.57 -22.32 3.54
CA ASN A 146 9.58 -22.41 4.60
C ASN A 146 10.52 -21.19 4.64
N ASP A 147 10.36 -20.24 3.73
CA ASP A 147 11.19 -19.04 3.64
C ASP A 147 10.45 -17.79 4.13
N ILE A 148 11.22 -16.76 4.48
CA ILE A 148 10.69 -15.45 4.85
C ILE A 148 11.16 -14.43 3.82
N ARG A 149 10.21 -13.85 3.09
CA ARG A 149 10.49 -12.78 2.16
C ARG A 149 10.35 -11.44 2.87
N LYS A 150 11.45 -10.67 2.91
CA LYS A 150 11.53 -9.37 3.59
C LYS A 150 11.73 -8.25 2.57
N TYR A 151 11.08 -7.13 2.82
CA TYR A 151 11.20 -5.90 2.06
C TYR A 151 11.39 -4.73 3.01
N ASP A 152 12.13 -3.72 2.59
CA ASP A 152 12.01 -2.41 3.21
C ASP A 152 10.54 -1.94 3.06
N LEU A 153 9.99 -1.40 4.16
CA LEU A 153 8.58 -1.04 4.25
C LEU A 153 8.19 0.07 3.26
N PHE A 154 9.08 1.05 3.07
CA PHE A 154 8.84 2.17 2.16
C PHE A 154 9.01 1.74 0.71
N ASP A 155 10.05 0.95 0.41
CA ASP A 155 10.23 0.39 -0.94
C ASP A 155 9.06 -0.53 -1.32
N PHE A 156 8.50 -1.29 -0.38
CA PHE A 156 7.33 -2.11 -0.63
C PHE A 156 6.10 -1.26 -0.97
N ALA A 157 5.89 -0.15 -0.25
CA ALA A 157 4.82 0.80 -0.54
C ALA A 157 4.98 1.46 -1.92
N GLU A 158 6.20 1.87 -2.26
CA GLU A 158 6.56 2.46 -3.56
C GLU A 158 6.28 1.49 -4.72
N ARG A 159 6.72 0.23 -4.60
CA ARG A 159 6.42 -0.80 -5.61
C ARG A 159 4.93 -1.01 -5.79
N CYS A 160 4.15 -0.98 -4.70
CA CYS A 160 2.70 -1.10 -4.82
C CYS A 160 2.09 0.08 -5.60
N PHE A 161 2.55 1.29 -5.31
CA PHE A 161 2.12 2.50 -6.00
C PHE A 161 2.48 2.49 -7.49
N ASP A 162 3.72 2.13 -7.81
CA ASP A 162 4.23 2.07 -9.18
C ASP A 162 3.56 0.99 -10.01
N LEU A 163 3.25 -0.17 -9.42
CA LEU A 163 2.47 -1.22 -10.08
C LEU A 163 1.08 -0.73 -10.47
N TRP A 164 0.40 0.01 -9.59
CA TRP A 164 -0.87 0.64 -9.95
C TRP A 164 -0.72 1.68 -11.05
N LYS A 165 0.28 2.56 -10.95
CA LYS A 165 0.58 3.56 -11.98
C LYS A 165 0.86 2.89 -13.33
N GLY A 166 1.60 1.79 -13.35
CA GLY A 166 1.87 0.98 -14.54
C GLY A 166 0.61 0.36 -15.12
N PHE A 167 -0.22 -0.25 -14.27
CA PHE A 167 -1.51 -0.83 -14.67
C PHE A 167 -2.44 0.22 -15.29
N LEU A 168 -2.63 1.36 -14.62
CA LEU A 168 -3.49 2.44 -15.11
C LEU A 168 -2.97 3.02 -16.44
N SER A 169 -1.65 3.14 -16.61
CA SER A 169 -1.05 3.56 -17.88
C SER A 169 -1.36 2.58 -19.01
N ALA A 170 -1.15 1.28 -18.75
CA ALA A 170 -1.32 0.23 -19.75
C ALA A 170 -2.78 0.10 -20.23
N GLU A 171 -3.73 0.43 -19.37
CA GLU A 171 -5.16 0.42 -19.68
C GLU A 171 -5.70 1.78 -20.19
N ASN A 172 -4.82 2.75 -20.48
CA ASN A 172 -5.14 4.11 -20.94
C ASN A 172 -6.10 4.87 -20.00
N LEU A 173 -5.85 4.75 -18.70
CA LEU A 173 -6.66 5.39 -17.66
C LEU A 173 -6.02 6.67 -17.08
N MET A 174 -4.79 7.00 -17.47
CA MET A 174 -4.07 8.21 -17.04
C MET A 174 -3.93 9.26 -18.12
#